data_AF-A0A562D593-F1
#
_entry.id   AF-A0A562D593-F1
#
_cell.length_a   1.000
_cell.length_b   1.000
_cell.length_c   1.000
_cell.angle_alpha   90.00
_cell.angle_beta   90.00
_cell.angle_gamma   90.00
#
_symmetry.space_group_name_H-M   'P 1'
#
loop_
_entity.id
_entity.type
_entity.pdbx_description
1 polymer ?
#
loop_
_entity_poly.entity_id
_entity_poly.type
_entity_poly.pdbx_seq_one_letter_code
_entity_poly.pdbx_strand_id
1 'polypeptide(L)'
;MSLTTVQPADSVADVEHAPGTTSMRGSVQRAARLAAALLTAVLILLALPAPAHAHATLVSTDPAQGAVVEDAPDVVRLTFSEGVSLVPKGVRVFDAAGDEIASDATARGAELAVTLEEDPGAGTLVVVWRVVSEDGHPISGSLAFSIGAPSAEVLAPEVADDPATGPPWGLSIVTWLGYAALLLTTGLVAFVVLFLPDHHLADRARARLVRASRAGAVTAGLAWAIGVPLTAVYQVGDGLGALGDGATWASLDPLEYGVAAAVVGGVVLAVVLLGRGLVDRARRTVALVACGVAVGAPALTGHTRGVTPEVLAVGADVLHLLAGSTWLGGLVALVLVLPDLGGRRTLAAEVLDRFSVVAAGVLVALVLTGALLAWRIAGSWGVLLETGYGRLLMVKVAVAAVAVAIACWNRFALVPRLQDASRRRERRAGAGLLGRTTAAEAGVLVAVLLVTGFLVDRSPEREPEVPVVATEPVVDTTRVGDIEVRATLAPPTTGPVTITVELLDADGQPTEGWSAPSLRLSDGAELDLGDLPATSRGPGVYSAPAVLPSGGEWRLQVSLPLSEFERPVTVLELPVP
;
A
#
# COMPACT_ATOMS: atom_id res chain seq x y z
N MET A 1 69.50 75.33 30.34
CA MET A 1 68.95 74.44 31.39
C MET A 1 68.09 73.41 30.68
N SER A 2 68.64 72.29 30.20
CA SER A 2 69.03 71.08 30.96
C SER A 2 67.90 70.59 31.87
N LEU A 3 67.17 69.54 31.47
CA LEU A 3 67.36 68.17 31.98
C LEU A 3 66.28 67.22 31.46
N THR A 4 66.75 66.07 31.00
CA THR A 4 66.04 64.84 30.64
C THR A 4 65.54 64.12 31.89
N THR A 5 64.40 63.42 31.82
CA THR A 5 64.13 62.27 32.71
C THR A 5 63.27 61.21 32.03
N VAL A 6 63.67 59.96 32.24
CA VAL A 6 63.22 58.69 31.66
C VAL A 6 62.32 57.94 32.67
N GLN A 7 61.31 57.18 32.20
CA GLN A 7 60.85 55.83 32.67
C GLN A 7 59.34 55.59 32.37
N PRO A 8 58.80 54.35 32.43
CA PRO A 8 59.19 53.11 31.76
C PRO A 8 57.97 52.37 31.10
N ALA A 9 58.22 51.24 30.45
CA ALA A 9 57.21 50.27 30.04
C ALA A 9 56.71 49.44 31.25
N ASP A 10 55.41 49.09 31.29
CA ASP A 10 54.95 47.70 31.50
C ASP A 10 53.42 47.51 31.56
N SER A 11 53.04 46.28 31.18
CA SER A 11 51.84 45.49 31.53
C SER A 11 50.59 45.56 30.64
N VAL A 12 50.61 44.65 29.66
CA VAL A 12 49.59 43.64 29.33
C VAL A 12 48.33 43.64 30.22
N ALA A 13 47.18 43.87 29.60
CA ALA A 13 45.92 43.22 29.93
C ALA A 13 44.99 43.20 28.69
N ASP A 14 45.32 42.33 27.73
CA ASP A 14 44.36 41.89 26.72
C ASP A 14 43.30 41.02 27.40
N VAL A 15 42.13 41.60 27.63
CA VAL A 15 40.93 40.82 27.98
C VAL A 15 40.38 40.25 26.66
N GLU A 16 40.85 39.06 26.30
CA GLU A 16 40.25 38.21 25.27
C GLU A 16 38.79 37.94 25.64
N HIS A 17 37.86 38.66 25.02
CA HIS A 17 36.46 38.28 24.98
C HIS A 17 36.33 36.99 24.18
N ALA A 18 36.10 35.86 24.85
CA ALA A 18 35.71 34.61 24.21
C ALA A 18 34.36 34.78 23.47
N PRO A 19 34.29 34.67 22.14
CA PRO A 19 33.02 34.61 21.42
C PRO A 19 32.74 33.14 21.08
N GLY A 20 31.75 32.50 21.70
CA GLY A 20 31.42 31.12 21.31
C GLY A 20 30.11 30.52 21.80
N THR A 21 29.59 30.89 22.97
CA THR A 21 28.49 30.12 23.60
C THR A 21 27.09 30.67 23.36
N THR A 22 26.95 31.95 22.99
CA THR A 22 25.65 32.62 22.79
C THR A 22 24.98 32.29 21.46
N SER A 23 25.74 31.97 20.42
CA SER A 23 25.21 31.64 19.07
C SER A 23 24.46 30.30 19.03
N MET A 24 25.02 29.25 19.66
CA MET A 24 24.41 27.91 19.67
C MET A 24 23.08 27.83 20.42
N ARG A 25 22.92 28.58 21.52
CA ARG A 25 21.65 28.59 22.27
C ARG A 25 20.51 29.19 21.45
N GLY A 26 20.79 30.22 20.65
CA GLY A 26 19.78 30.87 19.81
C GLY A 26 19.29 30.00 18.64
N SER A 27 20.18 29.23 18.00
CA SER A 27 19.81 28.33 16.90
C SER A 27 18.99 27.13 17.39
N VAL A 28 19.36 26.54 18.52
CA VAL A 28 18.61 25.43 19.15
C VAL A 28 17.21 25.89 19.59
N GLN A 29 17.08 27.08 20.17
CA GLN A 29 15.76 27.63 20.55
C GLN A 29 14.85 27.89 19.35
N ARG A 30 15.39 28.37 18.22
CA ARG A 30 14.62 28.55 16.98
C ARG A 30 14.17 27.21 16.40
N ALA A 31 15.05 26.21 16.40
CA ALA A 31 14.71 24.86 15.95
C ALA A 31 13.60 24.23 16.81
N ALA A 32 13.68 24.39 18.14
CA ALA A 32 12.66 23.91 19.07
C ALA A 32 11.29 24.58 18.84
N ARG A 33 11.27 25.90 18.59
CA ARG A 33 10.02 26.62 18.26
C ARG A 33 9.40 26.16 16.96
N LEU A 34 10.21 25.94 15.93
CA LEU A 34 9.74 25.39 14.64
C LEU A 34 9.21 23.97 14.79
N ALA A 35 9.90 23.13 15.56
CA ALA A 35 9.44 21.77 15.85
C ALA A 35 8.09 21.78 16.61
N ALA A 36 7.93 22.66 17.60
CA ALA A 36 6.68 22.81 18.33
C ALA A 36 5.53 23.31 17.44
N ALA A 37 5.80 24.29 16.56
CA ALA A 37 4.81 24.77 15.60
C ALA A 37 4.40 23.68 14.59
N LEU A 38 5.38 22.91 14.09
CA LEU A 38 5.14 21.80 13.17
C LEU A 38 4.33 20.69 13.84
N LEU A 39 4.66 20.33 15.08
CA LEU A 39 3.88 19.38 15.88
C LEU A 39 2.44 19.87 16.07
N THR A 40 2.26 21.14 16.38
CA THR A 40 0.92 21.73 16.54
C THR A 40 0.13 21.66 15.23
N ALA A 41 0.76 21.97 14.09
CA ALA A 41 0.12 21.86 12.79
C ALA A 41 -0.27 20.41 12.45
N VAL A 42 0.61 19.44 12.72
CA VAL A 42 0.30 18.01 12.55
C VAL A 42 -0.87 17.60 13.44
N LEU A 43 -0.90 18.01 14.72
CA LEU A 43 -2.01 17.70 15.63
C LEU A 43 -3.34 18.30 15.15
N ILE A 44 -3.33 19.50 14.57
CA ILE A 44 -4.52 20.11 13.97
C ILE A 44 -4.99 19.30 12.76
N LEU A 45 -4.08 18.85 11.90
CA LEU A 45 -4.41 18.01 10.73
C LEU A 45 -5.04 16.67 11.14
N LEU A 46 -4.50 16.05 12.19
CA LEU A 46 -5.02 14.79 12.76
C LEU A 46 -6.38 14.96 13.47
N ALA A 47 -6.79 16.18 13.80
CA ALA A 47 -8.08 16.45 14.43
C ALA A 47 -9.20 16.70 13.42
N LEU A 48 -8.88 16.83 12.12
CA LEU A 48 -9.89 16.99 11.07
C LEU A 48 -10.60 15.65 10.81
N PRO A 49 -11.94 15.62 10.64
CA PRO A 49 -12.64 14.39 10.30
C PRO A 49 -12.19 13.89 8.92
N ALA A 50 -11.93 12.59 8.82
CA ALA A 50 -11.59 11.92 7.57
C ALA A 50 -12.76 10.98 7.16
N PRO A 51 -13.31 11.09 5.95
CA PRO A 51 -14.13 10.05 5.33
C PRO A 51 -13.28 8.78 5.17
N ALA A 52 -13.90 7.63 5.40
CA ALA A 52 -13.22 6.42 5.85
C ALA A 52 -13.03 5.34 4.76
N HIS A 53 -13.15 5.68 3.47
CA HIS A 53 -13.08 4.67 2.41
C HIS A 53 -12.06 5.08 1.37
N ALA A 54 -11.11 4.17 1.12
CA ALA A 54 -10.13 4.31 0.06
C ALA A 54 -10.15 3.09 -0.86
N HIS A 55 -10.90 2.02 -0.55
CA HIS A 55 -11.12 0.87 -1.42
C HIS A 55 -12.61 0.50 -1.53
N ALA A 56 -12.97 -0.07 -2.67
CA ALA A 56 -14.30 -0.60 -2.92
C ALA A 56 -14.51 -1.87 -2.08
N THR A 57 -15.49 -1.81 -1.19
CA THR A 57 -16.02 -2.96 -0.47
C THR A 57 -17.44 -3.21 -0.95
N LEU A 58 -17.84 -4.47 -1.03
CA LEU A 58 -19.21 -4.82 -1.37
C LEU A 58 -20.13 -4.43 -0.20
N VAL A 59 -21.04 -3.49 -0.44
CA VAL A 59 -21.97 -2.95 0.55
C VAL A 59 -23.28 -3.74 0.57
N SER A 60 -23.82 -4.06 -0.61
CA SER A 60 -25.07 -4.82 -0.72
C SER A 60 -25.22 -5.50 -2.07
N THR A 61 -26.06 -6.53 -2.13
CA THR A 61 -26.44 -7.22 -3.37
C THR A 61 -27.95 -7.38 -3.47
N ASP A 62 -28.45 -7.40 -4.70
CA ASP A 62 -29.83 -7.72 -5.05
C ASP A 62 -29.84 -8.66 -6.27
N PRO A 63 -30.18 -9.95 -6.12
CA PRO A 63 -30.58 -10.62 -4.88
C PRO A 63 -29.51 -10.64 -3.78
N ALA A 64 -29.94 -10.76 -2.52
CA ALA A 64 -29.02 -10.90 -1.39
C ALA A 64 -28.26 -12.24 -1.46
N GLN A 65 -27.07 -12.29 -0.87
CA GLN A 65 -26.32 -13.54 -0.69
C GLN A 65 -27.19 -14.61 -0.02
N GLY A 66 -27.31 -15.78 -0.64
CA GLY A 66 -28.12 -16.90 -0.18
C GLY A 66 -29.63 -16.75 -0.39
N ALA A 67 -30.09 -15.68 -1.05
CA ALA A 67 -31.51 -15.46 -1.26
C ALA A 67 -32.13 -16.54 -2.16
N VAL A 68 -33.40 -16.87 -1.92
CA VAL A 68 -34.23 -17.68 -2.81
C VAL A 68 -35.31 -16.78 -3.39
N VAL A 69 -35.29 -16.58 -4.70
CA VAL A 69 -36.25 -15.74 -5.43
C VAL A 69 -37.23 -16.62 -6.21
N GLU A 70 -38.48 -16.17 -6.37
CA GLU A 70 -39.51 -16.95 -7.08
C GLU A 70 -39.20 -17.06 -8.58
N ASP A 71 -38.84 -15.94 -9.20
CA ASP A 71 -38.51 -15.82 -10.62
C ASP A 71 -37.07 -15.33 -10.81
N ALA A 72 -36.46 -15.69 -11.95
CA ALA A 72 -35.14 -15.21 -12.33
C ALA A 72 -35.12 -13.68 -12.47
N PRO A 73 -34.18 -12.97 -11.84
CA PRO A 73 -34.07 -11.52 -12.01
C PRO A 73 -33.47 -11.21 -13.40
N ASP A 74 -34.03 -10.21 -14.10
CA ASP A 74 -33.44 -9.71 -15.34
C ASP A 74 -32.01 -9.15 -15.12
N VAL A 75 -31.77 -8.60 -13.92
CA VAL A 75 -30.50 -7.96 -13.54
C VAL A 75 -30.16 -8.28 -12.09
N VAL A 76 -28.94 -8.75 -11.85
CA VAL A 76 -28.32 -8.86 -10.53
C VAL A 76 -27.49 -7.61 -10.25
N ARG A 77 -27.72 -6.94 -9.12
CA ARG A 77 -27.03 -5.69 -8.74
C ARG A 77 -26.10 -5.91 -7.56
N LEU A 78 -24.88 -5.40 -7.68
CA LEU A 78 -23.88 -5.33 -6.62
C LEU A 78 -23.54 -3.85 -6.39
N THR A 79 -23.66 -3.39 -5.14
CA THR A 79 -23.34 -2.00 -4.74
C THR A 79 -22.09 -1.98 -3.90
N PHE A 80 -21.13 -1.12 -4.27
CA PHE A 80 -19.85 -0.94 -3.59
C PHE A 80 -19.80 0.36 -2.78
N SER A 81 -18.76 0.52 -1.95
CA SER A 81 -18.52 1.75 -1.17
C SER A 81 -18.01 2.92 -2.02
N GLU A 82 -17.46 2.64 -3.21
CA GLU A 82 -16.96 3.64 -4.17
C GLU A 82 -17.11 3.12 -5.62
N GLY A 83 -16.67 3.94 -6.58
CA GLY A 83 -16.71 3.59 -7.99
C GLY A 83 -15.91 2.32 -8.34
N VAL A 84 -16.46 1.51 -9.25
CA VAL A 84 -15.77 0.34 -9.81
C VAL A 84 -15.80 0.35 -11.34
N SER A 85 -14.75 -0.19 -11.96
CA SER A 85 -14.63 -0.40 -13.39
C SER A 85 -14.50 -1.89 -13.73
N LEU A 86 -15.01 -2.26 -14.91
CA LEU A 86 -14.98 -3.65 -15.38
C LEU A 86 -13.62 -4.01 -15.93
N VAL A 87 -13.21 -5.26 -15.70
CA VAL A 87 -12.11 -5.88 -16.45
C VAL A 87 -12.67 -6.90 -17.45
N PRO A 88 -12.01 -7.11 -18.59
CA PRO A 88 -12.41 -8.14 -19.55
C PRO A 88 -12.57 -9.51 -18.89
N LYS A 89 -13.71 -10.17 -19.13
CA LYS A 89 -14.07 -11.47 -18.51
C LYS A 89 -14.04 -11.46 -16.97
N GLY A 90 -14.14 -10.29 -16.36
CA GLY A 90 -14.11 -10.13 -14.91
C GLY A 90 -15.39 -10.57 -14.23
N VAL A 91 -16.54 -10.51 -14.91
CA VAL A 91 -17.84 -10.91 -14.36
C VAL A 91 -18.38 -12.08 -15.15
N ARG A 92 -18.73 -13.16 -14.46
CA ARG A 92 -19.21 -14.41 -15.04
C ARG A 92 -20.30 -15.00 -14.15
N VAL A 93 -21.28 -15.66 -14.75
CA VAL A 93 -22.39 -16.30 -14.04
C VAL A 93 -22.34 -17.79 -14.33
N PHE A 94 -22.52 -18.61 -13.31
CA PHE A 94 -22.54 -20.07 -13.41
C PHE A 94 -23.81 -20.63 -12.81
N ASP A 95 -24.28 -21.75 -13.34
CA ASP A 95 -25.29 -22.57 -12.71
C ASP A 95 -24.69 -23.47 -11.62
N ALA A 96 -25.55 -24.29 -10.99
CA ALA A 96 -25.14 -25.20 -9.93
C ALA A 96 -24.26 -26.37 -10.41
N ALA A 97 -24.25 -26.67 -11.72
CA ALA A 97 -23.37 -27.66 -12.32
C ALA A 97 -21.98 -27.07 -12.68
N GLY A 98 -21.81 -25.75 -12.52
CA GLY A 98 -20.59 -25.04 -12.88
C GLY A 98 -20.52 -24.67 -14.35
N ASP A 99 -21.62 -24.83 -15.10
CA ASP A 99 -21.72 -24.40 -16.49
C ASP A 99 -21.94 -22.88 -16.54
N GLU A 100 -21.22 -22.20 -17.43
CA GLU A 100 -21.30 -20.74 -17.57
C GLU A 100 -22.58 -20.33 -18.32
N ILE A 101 -23.31 -19.39 -17.73
CA ILE A 101 -24.51 -18.78 -18.28
C ILE A 101 -24.14 -17.48 -18.99
N ALA A 102 -24.68 -17.29 -20.19
CA ALA A 102 -24.48 -16.07 -20.97
C ALA A 102 -24.98 -14.85 -20.18
N SER A 103 -24.08 -13.89 -19.96
CA SER A 103 -24.35 -12.69 -19.19
C SER A 103 -23.52 -11.50 -19.68
N ASP A 104 -24.06 -10.30 -19.50
CA ASP A 104 -23.36 -9.03 -19.74
C ASP A 104 -23.27 -8.23 -18.45
N ALA A 105 -22.22 -7.42 -18.30
CA ALA A 105 -21.99 -6.62 -17.11
C ALA A 105 -21.79 -5.16 -17.47
N THR A 106 -22.39 -4.27 -16.68
CA THR A 106 -22.15 -2.82 -16.75
C THR A 106 -21.81 -2.27 -15.37
N ALA A 107 -20.82 -1.39 -15.30
CA ALA A 107 -20.47 -0.68 -14.07
C ALA A 107 -20.68 0.82 -14.24
N ARG A 108 -21.35 1.46 -13.28
CA ARG A 108 -21.58 2.91 -13.24
C ARG A 108 -21.45 3.44 -11.82
N GLY A 109 -20.40 4.22 -11.58
CA GLY A 109 -20.08 4.63 -10.22
C GLY A 109 -19.92 3.39 -9.35
N ALA A 110 -20.59 3.37 -8.20
CA ALA A 110 -20.49 2.26 -7.25
C ALA A 110 -21.40 1.07 -7.54
N GLU A 111 -22.14 1.07 -8.65
CA GLU A 111 -23.08 -0.02 -8.98
C GLU A 111 -22.55 -0.87 -10.14
N LEU A 112 -22.50 -2.19 -9.90
CA LEU A 112 -22.29 -3.22 -10.90
C LEU A 112 -23.63 -3.91 -11.18
N ALA A 113 -24.06 -3.91 -12.44
CA ALA A 113 -25.28 -4.57 -12.89
C ALA A 113 -24.92 -5.70 -13.87
N VAL A 114 -25.33 -6.92 -13.53
CA VAL A 114 -25.13 -8.15 -14.31
C VAL A 114 -26.46 -8.55 -14.93
N THR A 115 -26.56 -8.50 -16.26
CA THR A 115 -27.76 -8.84 -17.01
C THR A 115 -27.63 -10.28 -17.50
N LEU A 116 -28.63 -11.11 -17.23
CA LEU A 116 -28.69 -12.49 -17.73
C LEU A 116 -29.21 -12.45 -19.18
N GLU A 117 -28.47 -13.05 -20.12
CA GLU A 117 -28.85 -13.04 -21.55
C GLU A 117 -29.77 -14.20 -21.93
N GLU A 118 -29.86 -15.20 -21.07
CA GLU A 118 -30.70 -16.38 -21.22
C GLU A 118 -31.41 -16.72 -19.90
N ASP A 119 -32.50 -17.49 -20.00
CA ASP A 119 -33.23 -17.96 -18.82
C ASP A 119 -32.40 -19.04 -18.12
N PRO A 120 -31.91 -18.78 -16.89
CA PRO A 120 -31.08 -19.74 -16.15
C PRO A 120 -31.86 -20.97 -15.68
N GLY A 121 -33.20 -20.95 -15.75
CA GLY A 121 -34.04 -21.97 -15.13
C GLY A 121 -34.02 -21.90 -13.60
N ALA A 122 -34.60 -22.92 -12.96
CA ALA A 122 -34.63 -23.04 -11.51
C ALA A 122 -33.33 -23.68 -10.98
N GLY A 123 -32.88 -23.23 -9.81
CA GLY A 123 -31.67 -23.72 -9.16
C GLY A 123 -30.78 -22.59 -8.63
N THR A 124 -29.63 -22.96 -8.08
CA THR A 124 -28.63 -22.01 -7.56
C THR A 124 -27.75 -21.46 -8.68
N LEU A 125 -27.57 -20.14 -8.68
CA LEU A 125 -26.63 -19.39 -9.51
C LEU A 125 -25.48 -18.85 -8.68
N VAL A 126 -24.29 -18.83 -9.29
CA VAL A 126 -23.08 -18.25 -8.73
C VAL A 126 -22.56 -17.17 -9.65
N VAL A 127 -22.61 -15.92 -9.21
CA VAL A 127 -22.01 -14.78 -9.89
C VAL A 127 -20.61 -14.59 -9.34
N VAL A 128 -19.58 -14.80 -10.16
CA VAL A 128 -18.19 -14.49 -9.83
C VAL A 128 -17.83 -13.16 -10.45
N TRP A 129 -17.17 -12.29 -9.69
CA TRP A 129 -16.76 -10.99 -10.18
C TRP A 129 -15.32 -10.65 -9.81
N ARG A 130 -14.71 -9.89 -10.71
CA ARG A 130 -13.47 -9.15 -10.56
C ARG A 130 -13.69 -7.78 -11.17
N VAL A 131 -13.49 -6.75 -10.38
CA VAL A 131 -13.62 -5.34 -10.79
C VAL A 131 -12.45 -4.55 -10.24
N VAL A 132 -12.17 -3.39 -10.82
CA VAL A 132 -11.10 -2.49 -10.36
C VAL A 132 -11.74 -1.30 -9.65
N SER A 133 -11.29 -1.01 -8.44
CA SER A 133 -11.73 0.16 -7.67
C SER A 133 -11.16 1.47 -8.25
N GLU A 134 -11.67 2.62 -7.80
CA GLU A 134 -11.17 3.94 -8.26
C GLU A 134 -9.67 4.17 -8.02
N ASP A 135 -9.08 3.42 -7.08
CA ASP A 135 -7.65 3.49 -6.78
C ASP A 135 -6.77 2.57 -7.66
N GLY A 136 -7.36 1.81 -8.57
CA GLY A 136 -6.66 0.90 -9.48
C GLY A 136 -6.39 -0.50 -8.94
N HIS A 137 -6.84 -0.85 -7.73
CA HIS A 137 -6.71 -2.19 -7.18
C HIS A 137 -7.87 -3.09 -7.63
N PRO A 138 -7.57 -4.28 -8.18
CA PRO A 138 -8.58 -5.27 -8.46
C PRO A 138 -9.10 -5.86 -7.15
N ILE A 139 -10.41 -5.96 -7.06
CA ILE A 139 -11.15 -6.67 -6.02
C ILE A 139 -11.92 -7.81 -6.68
N SER A 140 -12.07 -8.91 -5.97
CA SER A 140 -12.78 -10.09 -6.45
C SER A 140 -13.70 -10.64 -5.37
N GLY A 141 -14.74 -11.35 -5.80
CA GLY A 141 -15.67 -12.02 -4.91
C GLY A 141 -16.68 -12.87 -5.67
N SER A 142 -17.61 -13.45 -4.92
CA SER A 142 -18.68 -14.27 -5.48
C SER A 142 -19.99 -13.99 -4.73
N LEU A 143 -21.10 -14.03 -5.47
CA LEU A 143 -22.46 -13.98 -4.97
C LEU A 143 -23.18 -15.27 -5.35
N ALA A 144 -23.86 -15.91 -4.41
CA ALA A 144 -24.70 -17.09 -4.68
C ALA A 144 -26.16 -16.80 -4.29
N PHE A 145 -27.12 -17.13 -5.15
CA PHE A 145 -28.56 -17.05 -4.88
C PHE A 145 -29.30 -18.14 -5.66
N SER A 146 -30.57 -18.41 -5.35
CA SER A 146 -31.34 -19.50 -5.99
C SER A 146 -32.67 -19.03 -6.56
N ILE A 147 -33.09 -19.62 -7.67
CA ILE A 147 -34.36 -19.35 -8.34
C ILE A 147 -35.31 -20.54 -8.12
N GLY A 148 -36.49 -20.29 -7.56
CA GLY A 148 -37.46 -21.29 -7.15
C GLY A 148 -37.05 -22.08 -5.91
N ALA A 149 -35.98 -22.87 -6.01
CA ALA A 149 -35.42 -23.66 -4.90
C ALA A 149 -33.89 -23.78 -5.01
N PRO A 150 -33.17 -23.89 -3.89
CA PRO A 150 -31.73 -24.17 -3.90
C PRO A 150 -31.39 -25.52 -4.51
N SER A 151 -30.26 -25.58 -5.23
CA SER A 151 -29.72 -26.82 -5.75
C SER A 151 -29.14 -27.69 -4.63
N ALA A 152 -29.32 -29.01 -4.73
CA ALA A 152 -28.82 -29.96 -3.74
C ALA A 152 -27.28 -30.03 -3.67
N GLU A 153 -26.63 -29.75 -4.81
CA GLU A 153 -25.18 -29.66 -4.93
C GLU A 153 -24.86 -28.42 -5.77
N VAL A 154 -23.80 -27.70 -5.41
CA VAL A 154 -23.26 -26.58 -6.16
C VAL A 154 -21.78 -26.86 -6.38
N LEU A 155 -21.41 -27.12 -7.63
CA LEU A 155 -20.01 -27.31 -8.00
C LEU A 155 -19.32 -25.95 -7.99
N ALA A 156 -18.17 -25.86 -7.30
CA ALA A 156 -17.35 -24.66 -7.36
C ALA A 156 -16.87 -24.48 -8.81
N PRO A 157 -17.14 -23.33 -9.46
CA PRO A 157 -16.70 -23.11 -10.83
C PRO A 157 -15.18 -23.17 -10.90
N GLU A 158 -14.64 -23.84 -11.93
CA GLU A 158 -13.21 -23.81 -12.24
C GLU A 158 -12.84 -22.39 -12.75
N VAL A 159 -12.62 -21.48 -11.80
CA VAL A 159 -11.99 -20.19 -12.05
C VAL A 159 -10.49 -20.42 -11.92
N ALA A 160 -9.70 -19.93 -12.89
CA ALA A 160 -8.24 -20.04 -12.86
C ALA A 160 -7.70 -19.60 -11.49
N ASP A 161 -6.73 -20.36 -10.94
CA ASP A 161 -6.11 -20.12 -9.64
C ASP A 161 -5.90 -18.63 -9.39
N ASP A 162 -6.58 -18.05 -8.39
CA ASP A 162 -6.37 -16.66 -7.97
C ASP A 162 -4.91 -16.50 -7.52
N PRO A 163 -4.06 -15.82 -8.30
CA PRO A 163 -2.63 -15.83 -8.06
C PRO A 163 -2.29 -14.85 -6.92
N ALA A 164 -2.56 -15.22 -5.67
CA ALA A 164 -2.40 -14.40 -4.48
C ALA A 164 -3.15 -13.04 -4.53
N THR A 165 -3.82 -12.70 -3.44
CA THR A 165 -4.66 -11.49 -3.27
C THR A 165 -3.89 -10.15 -3.30
N GLY A 166 -2.64 -10.12 -3.79
CA GLY A 166 -1.82 -8.92 -3.87
C GLY A 166 -0.98 -8.88 -5.14
N PRO A 167 -0.50 -7.69 -5.54
CA PRO A 167 0.27 -7.55 -6.76
C PRO A 167 1.54 -8.40 -6.70
N PRO A 168 1.97 -8.98 -7.83
CA PRO A 168 3.17 -9.77 -7.88
C PRO A 168 4.33 -8.89 -7.40
N TRP A 169 5.20 -9.43 -6.55
CA TRP A 169 6.37 -8.72 -6.00
C TRP A 169 7.24 -8.03 -7.09
N GLY A 170 7.23 -8.57 -8.31
CA GLY A 170 7.85 -7.96 -9.49
C GLY A 170 7.26 -6.59 -9.85
N LEU A 171 5.92 -6.42 -9.78
CA LEU A 171 5.26 -5.13 -9.99
C LEU A 171 5.73 -4.12 -8.94
N SER A 172 5.73 -4.47 -7.65
CA SER A 172 6.19 -3.55 -6.59
C SER A 172 7.66 -3.13 -6.75
N ILE A 173 8.53 -4.02 -7.26
CA ILE A 173 9.92 -3.68 -7.58
C ILE A 173 10.00 -2.70 -8.76
N VAL A 174 9.20 -2.92 -9.81
CA VAL A 174 9.16 -2.04 -10.99
C VAL A 174 8.59 -0.67 -10.61
N THR A 175 7.52 -0.63 -9.81
CA THR A 175 6.94 0.58 -9.23
C THR A 175 7.97 1.34 -8.39
N TRP A 176 8.66 0.66 -7.47
CA TRP A 176 9.77 1.25 -6.70
C TRP A 176 10.84 1.85 -7.61
N LEU A 177 11.31 1.10 -8.59
CA LEU A 177 12.37 1.52 -9.50
C LEU A 177 11.92 2.74 -10.33
N GLY A 178 10.67 2.75 -10.79
CA GLY A 178 10.05 3.85 -11.51
C GLY A 178 10.01 5.14 -10.70
N TYR A 179 9.51 5.08 -9.46
CA TYR A 179 9.47 6.24 -8.56
C TYR A 179 10.87 6.69 -8.13
N ALA A 180 11.78 5.77 -7.78
CA ALA A 180 13.14 6.11 -7.41
C ALA A 180 13.88 6.81 -8.55
N ALA A 181 13.76 6.30 -9.78
CA ALA A 181 14.36 6.90 -10.96
C ALA A 181 13.72 8.26 -11.32
N LEU A 182 12.39 8.38 -11.21
CA LEU A 182 11.66 9.62 -11.43
C LEU A 182 12.08 10.73 -10.46
N LEU A 183 12.00 10.47 -9.15
CA LEU A 183 12.32 11.44 -8.10
C LEU A 183 13.80 11.82 -8.15
N LEU A 184 14.68 10.84 -8.33
CA LEU A 184 16.11 11.12 -8.46
C LEU A 184 16.39 11.99 -9.69
N THR A 185 15.89 11.61 -10.87
CA THR A 185 16.22 12.32 -12.11
C THR A 185 15.73 13.76 -12.09
N THR A 186 14.49 13.97 -11.69
CA THR A 186 13.88 15.31 -11.63
C THR A 186 14.53 16.16 -10.55
N GLY A 187 14.87 15.57 -9.40
CA GLY A 187 15.60 16.26 -8.35
C GLY A 187 17.02 16.65 -8.76
N LEU A 188 17.74 15.81 -9.51
CA LEU A 188 19.05 16.15 -10.07
C LEU A 188 18.96 17.29 -11.08
N VAL A 189 17.95 17.30 -11.95
CA VAL A 189 17.71 18.40 -12.91
C VAL A 189 17.41 19.69 -12.14
N ALA A 190 16.48 19.64 -11.18
CA ALA A 190 16.14 20.78 -10.33
C ALA A 190 17.38 21.31 -9.60
N PHE A 191 18.23 20.42 -9.11
CA PHE A 191 19.47 20.83 -8.43
C PHE A 191 20.42 21.60 -9.35
N VAL A 192 20.62 21.12 -10.59
CA VAL A 192 21.45 21.84 -11.56
C VAL A 192 20.87 23.20 -11.91
N VAL A 193 19.54 23.30 -12.04
CA VAL A 193 18.87 24.56 -12.41
C VAL A 193 18.90 25.58 -11.27
N LEU A 194 18.65 25.13 -10.03
CA LEU A 194 18.37 26.01 -8.88
C LEU A 194 19.61 26.29 -8.02
N PHE A 195 20.54 25.35 -7.91
CA PHE A 195 21.63 25.44 -6.92
C PHE A 195 23.01 25.48 -7.54
N LEU A 196 23.24 24.86 -8.70
CA LEU A 196 24.56 24.80 -9.32
C LEU A 196 24.89 26.11 -10.07
N PRO A 197 25.98 26.83 -9.73
CA PRO A 197 26.35 28.06 -10.41
C PRO A 197 26.76 27.84 -11.88
N ASP A 198 26.47 28.82 -12.73
CA ASP A 198 26.93 28.85 -14.12
C ASP A 198 28.35 29.39 -14.22
N HIS A 199 29.29 28.56 -13.78
CA HIS A 199 30.70 28.86 -13.84
C HIS A 199 31.43 27.65 -14.43
N HIS A 200 32.45 27.87 -15.26
CA HIS A 200 33.28 26.80 -15.85
C HIS A 200 33.90 25.85 -14.79
N LEU A 201 33.98 26.31 -13.55
CA LEU A 201 34.48 25.56 -12.41
C LEU A 201 33.52 24.42 -12.00
N ALA A 202 32.24 24.49 -12.39
CA ALA A 202 31.21 23.49 -12.14
C ALA A 202 31.00 22.52 -13.33
N ASP A 203 31.75 22.62 -14.43
CA ASP A 203 31.47 21.85 -15.66
C ASP A 203 31.61 20.33 -15.46
N ARG A 204 32.61 19.88 -14.71
CA ARG A 204 32.79 18.44 -14.39
C ARG A 204 31.65 17.91 -13.53
N ALA A 205 31.27 18.68 -12.51
CA ALA A 205 30.13 18.38 -11.65
C ALA A 205 28.84 18.31 -12.47
N ARG A 206 28.60 19.31 -13.33
CA ARG A 206 27.47 19.37 -14.26
C ARG A 206 27.44 18.15 -15.20
N ALA A 207 28.57 17.79 -15.80
CA ALA A 207 28.66 16.63 -16.70
C ALA A 207 28.41 15.29 -15.97
N ARG A 208 28.77 15.17 -14.69
CA ARG A 208 28.40 14.01 -13.87
C ARG A 208 26.90 13.97 -13.59
N LEU A 209 26.31 15.09 -13.19
CA LEU A 209 24.88 15.19 -12.93
C LEU A 209 24.06 14.91 -14.21
N VAL A 210 24.47 15.45 -15.37
CA VAL A 210 23.82 15.14 -16.66
C VAL A 210 23.86 13.65 -16.98
N ARG A 211 25.00 12.98 -16.75
CA ARG A 211 25.12 11.52 -16.97
C ARG A 211 24.24 10.73 -16.02
N ALA A 212 24.21 11.11 -14.73
CA ALA A 212 23.34 10.49 -13.74
C ALA A 212 21.85 10.69 -14.09
N SER A 213 21.44 11.90 -14.48
CA SER A 213 20.08 12.19 -14.94
C SER A 213 19.72 11.41 -16.20
N ARG A 214 20.64 11.21 -17.15
CA ARG A 214 20.40 10.36 -18.33
C ARG A 214 20.19 8.90 -17.96
N ALA A 215 21.02 8.36 -17.07
CA ALA A 215 20.86 6.99 -16.59
C ALA A 215 19.51 6.83 -15.88
N GLY A 216 19.17 7.76 -14.97
CA GLY A 216 17.88 7.76 -14.29
C GLY A 216 16.69 7.93 -15.24
N ALA A 217 16.80 8.76 -16.29
CA ALA A 217 15.76 8.89 -17.30
C ALA A 217 15.51 7.59 -18.08
N VAL A 218 16.57 6.88 -18.45
CA VAL A 218 16.46 5.56 -19.09
C VAL A 218 15.83 4.55 -18.14
N THR A 219 16.27 4.52 -16.88
CA THR A 219 15.69 3.64 -15.86
C THR A 219 14.21 3.92 -15.63
N ALA A 220 13.81 5.20 -15.53
CA ALA A 220 12.41 5.58 -15.41
C ALA A 220 11.62 5.16 -16.66
N GLY A 221 12.13 5.43 -17.87
CA GLY A 221 11.49 5.02 -19.11
C GLY A 221 11.25 3.51 -19.20
N LEU A 222 12.26 2.71 -18.84
CA LEU A 222 12.14 1.24 -18.82
C LEU A 222 11.17 0.76 -17.73
N ALA A 223 11.26 1.32 -16.52
CA ALA A 223 10.38 0.94 -15.42
C ALA A 223 8.92 1.22 -15.74
N TRP A 224 8.58 2.39 -16.31
CA TRP A 224 7.20 2.70 -16.71
C TRP A 224 6.74 1.90 -17.92
N ALA A 225 7.62 1.61 -18.88
CA ALA A 225 7.30 0.75 -20.03
C ALA A 225 7.02 -0.71 -19.63
N ILE A 226 7.64 -1.20 -18.54
CA ILE A 226 7.39 -2.53 -17.97
C ILE A 226 6.22 -2.48 -16.97
N GLY A 227 6.07 -1.39 -16.22
CA GLY A 227 5.05 -1.23 -15.18
C GLY A 227 3.64 -1.27 -15.75
N VAL A 228 3.36 -0.49 -16.80
CA VAL A 228 2.03 -0.44 -17.43
C VAL A 228 1.50 -1.82 -17.84
N PRO A 229 2.23 -2.66 -18.62
CA PRO A 229 1.75 -3.99 -18.94
C PRO A 229 1.60 -4.91 -17.73
N LEU A 230 2.47 -4.79 -16.72
CA LEU A 230 2.33 -5.56 -15.48
C LEU A 230 1.09 -5.16 -14.68
N THR A 231 0.74 -3.86 -14.66
CA THR A 231 -0.51 -3.37 -14.06
C THR A 231 -1.73 -3.90 -14.81
N ALA A 232 -1.71 -3.91 -16.15
CA ALA A 232 -2.81 -4.46 -16.95
C ALA A 232 -3.06 -5.95 -16.65
N VAL A 233 -1.99 -6.74 -16.59
CA VAL A 233 -2.05 -8.18 -16.25
C VAL A 233 -2.56 -8.36 -14.81
N TYR A 234 -2.08 -7.55 -13.88
CA TYR A 234 -2.53 -7.57 -12.49
C TYR A 234 -4.03 -7.26 -12.34
N GLN A 235 -4.53 -6.23 -13.03
CA GLN A 235 -5.95 -5.87 -13.00
C GLN A 235 -6.85 -6.98 -13.54
N VAL A 236 -6.46 -7.64 -14.65
CA VAL A 236 -7.23 -8.76 -15.22
C VAL A 236 -7.12 -10.04 -14.38
N GLY A 237 -6.05 -10.22 -13.61
CA GLY A 237 -5.87 -11.39 -12.75
C GLY A 237 -5.41 -12.64 -13.49
N ASP A 238 -4.74 -12.48 -14.63
CA ASP A 238 -4.23 -13.58 -15.47
C ASP A 238 -2.69 -13.56 -15.52
N GLY A 239 -2.06 -14.55 -16.15
CA GLY A 239 -0.63 -14.61 -16.38
C GLY A 239 -0.14 -13.66 -17.48
N LEU A 240 1.18 -13.62 -17.68
CA LEU A 240 1.82 -12.79 -18.74
C LEU A 240 1.35 -13.12 -20.17
N GLY A 241 0.70 -14.28 -20.37
CA GLY A 241 0.08 -14.66 -21.65
C GLY A 241 -1.05 -13.71 -22.07
N ALA A 242 -1.74 -13.08 -21.10
CA ALA A 242 -2.82 -12.14 -21.35
C ALA A 242 -2.38 -10.90 -22.14
N LEU A 243 -1.08 -10.56 -22.14
CA LEU A 243 -0.54 -9.44 -22.93
C LEU A 243 -0.73 -9.60 -24.45
N GLY A 244 -0.93 -10.84 -24.91
CA GLY A 244 -1.25 -11.15 -26.31
C GLY A 244 -2.72 -10.86 -26.68
N ASP A 245 -3.60 -10.72 -25.69
CA ASP A 245 -5.00 -10.35 -25.90
C ASP A 245 -5.15 -8.82 -25.92
N GLY A 246 -5.79 -8.29 -26.97
CA GLY A 246 -6.08 -6.88 -27.09
C GLY A 246 -7.00 -6.36 -25.97
N ALA A 247 -7.87 -7.23 -25.43
CA ALA A 247 -8.79 -6.88 -24.36
C ALA A 247 -8.06 -6.49 -23.07
N THR A 248 -6.91 -7.11 -22.77
CA THR A 248 -6.08 -6.80 -21.60
C THR A 248 -5.65 -5.34 -21.55
N TRP A 249 -5.44 -4.71 -22.71
CA TRP A 249 -5.05 -3.29 -22.77
C TRP A 249 -6.24 -2.34 -22.55
N ALA A 250 -7.47 -2.83 -22.69
CA ALA A 250 -8.67 -2.09 -22.40
C ALA A 250 -9.06 -2.10 -20.91
N SER A 251 -8.37 -2.87 -20.06
CA SER A 251 -8.62 -2.87 -18.61
C SER A 251 -8.13 -1.59 -17.92
N LEU A 252 -7.08 -0.96 -18.46
CA LEU A 252 -6.51 0.27 -17.89
C LEU A 252 -7.29 1.52 -18.35
N ASP A 253 -7.51 2.45 -17.43
CA ASP A 253 -8.07 3.77 -17.76
C ASP A 253 -7.13 4.51 -18.75
N PRO A 254 -7.64 5.17 -19.81
CA PRO A 254 -6.85 6.02 -20.69
C PRO A 254 -5.91 7.02 -19.97
N LEU A 255 -6.29 7.47 -18.78
CA LEU A 255 -5.49 8.34 -17.94
C LEU A 255 -4.19 7.67 -17.46
N GLU A 256 -4.18 6.37 -17.20
CA GLU A 256 -2.96 5.65 -16.78
C GLU A 256 -1.88 5.70 -17.87
N TYR A 257 -2.27 5.50 -19.13
CA TYR A 257 -1.38 5.68 -20.28
C TYR A 257 -0.90 7.13 -20.41
N GLY A 258 -1.80 8.09 -20.17
CA GLY A 258 -1.48 9.51 -20.15
C GLY A 258 -0.45 9.88 -19.07
N VAL A 259 -0.57 9.30 -17.87
CA VAL A 259 0.38 9.46 -16.77
C VAL A 259 1.73 8.89 -17.14
N ALA A 260 1.80 7.65 -17.66
CA ALA A 260 3.04 7.04 -18.09
C ALA A 260 3.74 7.90 -19.18
N ALA A 261 2.97 8.40 -20.15
CA ALA A 261 3.48 9.29 -21.20
C ALA A 261 3.98 10.63 -20.64
N ALA A 262 3.28 11.23 -19.67
CA ALA A 262 3.68 12.47 -19.02
C ALA A 262 4.98 12.31 -18.20
N VAL A 263 5.12 11.19 -17.49
CA VAL A 263 6.33 10.83 -16.75
C VAL A 263 7.52 10.69 -17.69
N VAL A 264 7.41 9.81 -18.70
CA VAL A 264 8.51 9.53 -19.63
C VAL A 264 8.85 10.77 -20.46
N GLY A 265 7.84 11.42 -21.05
CA GLY A 265 8.02 12.61 -21.86
C GLY A 265 8.62 13.78 -21.08
N GLY A 266 8.13 14.03 -19.85
CA GLY A 266 8.63 15.11 -18.99
C GLY A 266 10.08 14.89 -18.54
N VAL A 267 10.43 13.66 -18.13
CA VAL A 267 11.82 13.33 -17.75
C VAL A 267 12.76 13.42 -18.96
N VAL A 268 12.38 12.85 -20.11
CA VAL A 268 13.18 12.92 -21.33
C VAL A 268 13.41 14.37 -21.76
N LEU A 269 12.35 15.19 -21.80
CA LEU A 269 12.45 16.61 -22.15
C LEU A 269 13.39 17.37 -21.20
N ALA A 270 13.22 17.19 -19.89
CA ALA A 270 14.05 17.83 -18.88
C ALA A 270 15.54 17.47 -19.03
N VAL A 271 15.85 16.18 -19.22
CA VAL A 271 17.24 15.70 -19.37
C VAL A 271 17.87 16.11 -20.70
N VAL A 272 17.08 16.15 -21.79
CA VAL A 272 17.55 16.62 -23.11
C VAL A 272 17.89 18.11 -23.04
N LEU A 273 17.04 18.93 -22.43
CA LEU A 273 17.31 20.36 -22.21
C LEU A 273 18.53 20.56 -21.32
N LEU A 274 18.66 19.76 -20.26
CA LEU A 274 19.83 19.77 -19.38
C LEU A 274 21.13 19.47 -20.16
N GLY A 275 21.11 18.45 -21.01
CA GLY A 275 22.26 18.03 -21.81
C GLY A 275 22.67 19.00 -22.93
N ARG A 276 21.75 19.85 -23.39
CA ARG A 276 22.02 20.90 -24.40
C ARG A 276 22.60 22.18 -23.81
N GLY A 277 22.82 22.22 -22.49
CA GLY A 277 23.17 23.42 -21.77
C GLY A 277 21.93 24.28 -21.56
N LEU A 278 21.54 24.47 -20.29
CA LEU A 278 20.41 25.32 -19.88
C LEU A 278 20.82 26.80 -19.96
N VAL A 279 21.17 27.25 -21.17
CA VAL A 279 21.87 28.52 -21.42
C VAL A 279 21.00 29.72 -21.06
N ASP A 280 19.69 29.63 -21.28
CA ASP A 280 18.73 30.71 -21.10
C ASP A 280 17.63 30.38 -20.08
N ARG A 281 16.97 31.44 -19.59
CA ARG A 281 15.91 31.34 -18.57
C ARG A 281 14.71 30.55 -19.05
N ALA A 282 14.34 30.65 -20.34
CA ALA A 282 13.19 29.93 -20.87
C ALA A 282 13.43 28.41 -20.84
N ARG A 283 14.58 27.92 -21.29
CA ARG A 283 14.93 26.49 -21.19
C ARG A 283 14.95 25.97 -19.76
N ARG A 284 15.42 26.77 -18.79
CA ARG A 284 15.37 26.43 -17.36
C ARG A 284 13.94 26.27 -16.86
N THR A 285 13.08 27.24 -17.17
CA THR A 285 11.67 27.18 -16.81
C THR A 285 11.00 25.97 -17.43
N VAL A 286 11.21 25.70 -18.72
CA VAL A 286 10.64 24.53 -19.40
C VAL A 286 11.13 23.22 -18.77
N ALA A 287 12.42 23.12 -18.42
CA ALA A 287 12.95 21.93 -17.76
C ALA A 287 12.31 21.71 -16.38
N LEU A 288 12.12 22.78 -15.58
CA LEU A 288 11.47 22.69 -14.27
C LEU A 288 9.97 22.34 -14.41
N VAL A 289 9.27 22.92 -15.38
CA VAL A 289 7.87 22.58 -15.67
C VAL A 289 7.75 21.12 -16.10
N ALA A 290 8.64 20.65 -16.98
CA ALA A 290 8.67 19.25 -17.40
C ALA A 290 8.93 18.29 -16.23
N CYS A 291 9.83 18.65 -15.31
CA CYS A 291 10.01 17.91 -14.05
C CYS A 291 8.75 17.94 -13.19
N GLY A 292 8.09 19.10 -13.05
CA GLY A 292 6.87 19.24 -12.27
C GLY A 292 5.72 18.39 -12.81
N VAL A 293 5.52 18.40 -14.13
CA VAL A 293 4.54 17.54 -14.81
C VAL A 293 4.88 16.06 -14.62
N ALA A 294 6.14 15.66 -14.82
CA ALA A 294 6.53 14.26 -14.64
C ALA A 294 6.35 13.76 -13.20
N VAL A 295 6.69 14.57 -12.20
CA VAL A 295 6.56 14.19 -10.78
C VAL A 295 5.11 14.25 -10.30
N GLY A 296 4.32 15.20 -10.81
CA GLY A 296 2.93 15.38 -10.40
C GLY A 296 1.95 14.45 -11.11
N ALA A 297 2.28 13.95 -12.30
CA ALA A 297 1.38 13.08 -13.07
C ALA A 297 0.91 11.83 -12.31
N PRO A 298 1.77 11.08 -11.59
CA PRO A 298 1.32 9.90 -10.85
C PRO A 298 0.26 10.17 -9.78
N ALA A 299 0.19 11.38 -9.21
CA ALA A 299 -0.83 11.75 -8.24
C ALA A 299 -2.24 11.88 -8.85
N LEU A 300 -2.34 11.86 -10.18
CA LEU A 300 -3.60 11.86 -10.93
C LEU A 300 -4.16 10.44 -11.12
N THR A 301 -3.52 9.42 -10.56
CA THR A 301 -3.93 8.01 -10.58
C THR A 301 -3.77 7.43 -9.18
N GLY A 302 -4.54 6.40 -8.82
CA GLY A 302 -4.42 5.72 -7.53
C GLY A 302 -5.15 6.38 -6.35
N HIS A 303 -4.82 5.91 -5.14
CA HIS A 303 -5.49 6.15 -3.85
C HIS A 303 -5.83 7.59 -3.49
N THR A 304 -5.14 8.58 -4.04
CA THR A 304 -5.41 9.99 -3.74
C THR A 304 -6.64 10.54 -4.44
N ARG A 305 -7.15 9.84 -5.48
CA ARG A 305 -8.37 10.23 -6.21
C ARG A 305 -9.65 9.92 -5.43
N GLY A 306 -9.70 8.78 -4.74
CA GLY A 306 -10.85 8.38 -3.91
C GLY A 306 -11.01 9.18 -2.62
N VAL A 307 -10.01 10.00 -2.24
CA VAL A 307 -9.98 10.72 -0.96
C VAL A 307 -10.58 12.12 -1.09
N THR A 308 -11.72 12.36 -0.43
CA THR A 308 -12.46 13.64 -0.53
C THR A 308 -12.09 14.66 0.55
N PRO A 309 -11.68 15.91 0.26
CA PRO A 309 -11.67 16.56 -1.06
C PRO A 309 -10.48 16.14 -1.94
N GLU A 310 -10.76 15.66 -3.15
CA GLU A 310 -9.78 15.15 -4.13
C GLU A 310 -8.66 16.17 -4.40
N VAL A 311 -9.03 17.43 -4.66
CA VAL A 311 -8.07 18.51 -4.97
C VAL A 311 -7.04 18.70 -3.85
N LEU A 312 -7.45 18.54 -2.59
CA LEU A 312 -6.55 18.67 -1.45
C LEU A 312 -5.61 17.45 -1.36
N ALA A 313 -6.13 16.23 -1.54
CA ALA A 313 -5.34 15.00 -1.49
C ALA A 313 -4.32 14.96 -2.65
N VAL A 314 -4.78 15.16 -3.88
CA VAL A 314 -3.93 15.23 -5.08
C VAL A 314 -2.89 16.35 -4.94
N GLY A 315 -3.30 17.55 -4.50
CA GLY A 315 -2.39 18.68 -4.31
C GLY A 315 -1.32 18.39 -3.24
N ALA A 316 -1.70 17.74 -2.15
CA ALA A 316 -0.77 17.33 -1.11
C ALA A 316 0.22 16.27 -1.60
N ASP A 317 -0.23 15.31 -2.40
CA ASP A 317 0.63 14.27 -2.96
C ASP A 317 1.62 14.82 -3.99
N VAL A 318 1.16 15.66 -4.93
CA VAL A 318 2.05 16.39 -5.85
C VAL A 318 3.12 17.17 -5.06
N LEU A 319 2.73 17.90 -4.02
CA LEU A 319 3.68 18.64 -3.19
C LEU A 319 4.62 17.71 -2.41
N HIS A 320 4.14 16.57 -1.91
CA HIS A 320 4.96 15.56 -1.23
C HIS A 320 6.01 14.97 -2.17
N LEU A 321 5.62 14.58 -3.39
CA LEU A 321 6.52 14.03 -4.41
C LEU A 321 7.54 15.05 -4.90
N LEU A 322 7.14 16.31 -5.11
CA LEU A 322 8.07 17.41 -5.46
C LEU A 322 9.09 17.67 -4.34
N ALA A 323 8.64 17.67 -3.09
CA ALA A 323 9.51 17.83 -1.93
C ALA A 323 10.47 16.64 -1.79
N GLY A 324 9.98 15.40 -1.94
CA GLY A 324 10.78 14.18 -1.92
C GLY A 324 11.82 14.12 -3.04
N SER A 325 11.43 14.48 -4.26
CA SER A 325 12.32 14.63 -5.43
C SER A 325 13.44 15.63 -5.15
N THR A 326 13.08 16.81 -4.63
CA THR A 326 14.05 17.87 -4.32
C THR A 326 15.02 17.44 -3.21
N TRP A 327 14.54 16.74 -2.17
CA TRP A 327 15.38 16.26 -1.09
C TRP A 327 16.34 15.17 -1.55
N LEU A 328 15.82 14.08 -2.14
CA LEU A 328 16.61 12.94 -2.60
C LEU A 328 17.61 13.37 -3.67
N GLY A 329 17.13 14.04 -4.72
CA GLY A 329 17.99 14.51 -5.81
C GLY A 329 19.05 15.51 -5.34
N GLY A 330 18.70 16.37 -4.37
CA GLY A 330 19.65 17.29 -3.77
C GLY A 330 20.75 16.63 -2.97
N LEU A 331 20.42 15.63 -2.13
CA LEU A 331 21.43 14.86 -1.38
C LEU A 331 22.35 14.08 -2.32
N VAL A 332 21.79 13.37 -3.32
CA VAL A 332 22.60 12.63 -4.30
C VAL A 332 23.45 13.60 -5.12
N ALA A 333 22.91 14.75 -5.51
CA ALA A 333 23.70 15.77 -6.20
C ALA A 333 24.87 16.26 -5.33
N LEU A 334 24.63 16.56 -4.06
CA LEU A 334 25.70 16.95 -3.14
C LEU A 334 26.79 15.88 -3.04
N VAL A 335 26.42 14.60 -2.91
CA VAL A 335 27.37 13.48 -2.88
C VAL A 335 28.23 13.43 -4.17
N LEU A 336 27.62 13.66 -5.33
CA LEU A 336 28.31 13.63 -6.62
C LEU A 336 29.18 14.87 -6.88
N VAL A 337 28.80 16.02 -6.33
CA VAL A 337 29.39 17.34 -6.61
C VAL A 337 30.47 17.73 -5.60
N LEU A 338 30.29 17.43 -4.32
CA LEU A 338 31.22 17.82 -3.25
C LEU A 338 32.67 17.38 -3.49
N PRO A 339 32.97 16.18 -4.03
CA PRO A 339 34.34 15.80 -4.37
C PRO A 339 35.01 16.72 -5.39
N ASP A 340 34.25 17.24 -6.35
CA ASP A 340 34.76 18.15 -7.41
C ASP A 340 34.87 19.59 -6.92
N LEU A 341 34.04 20.00 -5.95
CA LEU A 341 34.07 21.34 -5.36
C LEU A 341 34.98 21.45 -4.13
N GLY A 342 35.44 20.34 -3.55
CA GLY A 342 36.18 20.31 -2.27
C GLY A 342 37.52 21.07 -2.26
N GLY A 343 38.11 21.34 -3.42
CA GLY A 343 39.29 22.22 -3.56
C GLY A 343 38.97 23.72 -3.47
N ARG A 344 37.68 24.11 -3.51
CA ARG A 344 37.18 25.47 -3.76
C ARG A 344 36.09 25.83 -2.74
N ARG A 345 36.55 26.18 -1.53
CA ARG A 345 35.71 26.37 -0.34
C ARG A 345 34.52 27.31 -0.52
N THR A 346 34.67 28.38 -1.29
CA THR A 346 33.62 29.40 -1.49
C THR A 346 32.44 28.85 -2.30
N LEU A 347 32.71 28.18 -3.42
CA LEU A 347 31.68 27.56 -4.27
C LEU A 347 30.96 26.42 -3.56
N ALA A 348 31.69 25.57 -2.83
CA ALA A 348 31.09 24.49 -2.05
C ALA A 348 30.17 25.03 -0.94
N ALA A 349 30.59 26.09 -0.26
CA ALA A 349 29.79 26.73 0.79
C ALA A 349 28.53 27.41 0.22
N GLU A 350 28.63 28.10 -0.92
CA GLU A 350 27.51 28.75 -1.59
C GLU A 350 26.42 27.75 -1.99
N VAL A 351 26.81 26.62 -2.60
CA VAL A 351 25.88 25.55 -2.99
C VAL A 351 25.22 24.92 -1.76
N LEU A 352 26.01 24.63 -0.72
CA LEU A 352 25.52 24.00 0.50
C LEU A 352 24.53 24.92 1.25
N ASP A 353 24.81 26.22 1.33
CA ASP A 353 23.95 27.20 2.01
C ASP A 353 22.60 27.36 1.30
N ARG A 354 22.62 27.56 -0.03
CA ARG A 354 21.39 27.65 -0.84
C ARG A 354 20.52 26.41 -0.71
N PHE A 355 21.13 25.22 -0.82
CA PHE A 355 20.40 23.98 -0.67
C PHE A 355 19.87 23.81 0.75
N SER A 356 20.64 24.16 1.78
CA SER A 356 20.25 24.01 3.18
C SER A 356 19.04 24.86 3.59
N VAL A 357 18.82 26.02 2.94
CA VAL A 357 17.62 26.85 3.15
C VAL A 357 16.39 26.16 2.53
N VAL A 358 16.50 25.72 1.28
CA VAL A 358 15.39 25.04 0.59
C VAL A 358 15.06 23.70 1.25
N ALA A 359 16.08 22.92 1.65
CA ALA A 359 15.91 21.64 2.32
C ALA A 359 15.09 21.74 3.62
N ALA A 360 15.22 22.84 4.36
CA ALA A 360 14.41 23.07 5.56
C ALA A 360 12.92 23.26 5.23
N GLY A 361 12.60 24.03 4.17
CA GLY A 361 11.23 24.19 3.69
C GLY A 361 10.65 22.89 3.11
N VAL A 362 11.48 22.15 2.37
CA VAL A 362 11.15 20.81 1.83
C VAL A 362 10.80 19.83 2.95
N LEU A 363 11.55 19.82 4.05
CA LEU A 363 11.24 18.95 5.20
C LEU A 363 9.91 19.33 5.86
N VAL A 364 9.61 20.62 6.01
CA VAL A 364 8.30 21.08 6.51
C VAL A 364 7.17 20.62 5.60
N ALA A 365 7.33 20.79 4.28
CA ALA A 365 6.36 20.34 3.30
C ALA A 365 6.12 18.83 3.41
N LEU A 366 7.17 18.01 3.45
CA LEU A 366 7.08 16.55 3.59
C LEU A 366 6.34 16.11 4.85
N VAL A 367 6.60 16.74 5.99
CA VAL A 367 5.93 16.41 7.25
C VAL A 367 4.45 16.77 7.18
N LEU A 368 4.11 17.97 6.70
CA LEU A 368 2.71 18.43 6.63
C LEU A 368 1.90 17.63 5.61
N THR A 369 2.41 17.46 4.39
CA THR A 369 1.69 16.70 3.36
C THR A 369 1.67 15.21 3.69
N GLY A 370 2.75 14.66 4.25
CA GLY A 370 2.80 13.27 4.68
C GLY A 370 1.81 12.96 5.81
N ALA A 371 1.71 13.83 6.81
CA ALA A 371 0.73 13.69 7.89
C ALA A 371 -0.72 13.85 7.39
N LEU A 372 -0.96 14.82 6.51
CA LEU A 372 -2.26 15.01 5.87
C LEU A 372 -2.67 13.76 5.09
N LEU A 373 -1.81 13.27 4.19
CA LEU A 373 -2.10 12.07 3.37
C LEU A 373 -2.29 10.83 4.23
N ALA A 374 -1.41 10.60 5.22
CA ALA A 374 -1.51 9.46 6.13
C ALA A 374 -2.87 9.42 6.85
N TRP A 375 -3.31 10.56 7.39
CA TRP A 375 -4.60 10.65 8.08
C TRP A 375 -5.78 10.54 7.13
N ARG A 376 -5.68 11.20 5.97
CA ARG A 376 -6.77 11.28 5.01
C ARG A 376 -7.02 9.96 4.28
N ILE A 377 -6.00 9.13 4.10
CA ILE A 377 -6.10 7.79 3.50
C ILE A 377 -6.48 6.76 4.57
N ALA A 378 -5.86 6.78 5.75
CA ALA A 378 -6.13 5.77 6.76
C ALA A 378 -7.48 5.95 7.48
N GLY A 379 -7.95 7.19 7.63
CA GLY A 379 -9.25 7.53 8.24
C GLY A 379 -9.40 7.25 9.73
N SER A 380 -8.59 6.35 10.32
CA SER A 380 -8.67 5.95 11.72
C SER A 380 -7.35 5.41 12.27
N TRP A 381 -7.22 5.42 13.60
CA TRP A 381 -6.08 4.81 14.29
C TRP A 381 -6.04 3.28 14.16
N GLY A 382 -7.20 2.63 14.08
CA GLY A 382 -7.29 1.17 13.90
C GLY A 382 -6.65 0.74 12.58
N VAL A 383 -6.96 1.43 11.48
CA VAL A 383 -6.33 1.20 10.18
C VAL A 383 -4.80 1.37 10.26
N LEU A 384 -4.32 2.45 10.87
CA LEU A 384 -2.87 2.71 10.96
C LEU A 384 -2.10 1.65 11.77
N LEU A 385 -2.71 1.04 12.78
CA LEU A 385 -2.03 0.15 13.72
C LEU A 385 -2.22 -1.33 13.39
N GLU A 386 -3.34 -1.70 12.78
CA GLU A 386 -3.75 -3.10 12.64
C GLU A 386 -3.63 -3.64 11.21
N THR A 387 -3.61 -2.79 10.17
CA THR A 387 -3.54 -3.26 8.78
C THR A 387 -2.11 -3.38 8.27
N GLY A 388 -1.91 -4.21 7.23
CA GLY A 388 -0.61 -4.35 6.57
C GLY A 388 -0.07 -3.02 6.02
N TYR A 389 -0.96 -2.20 5.45
CA TYR A 389 -0.66 -0.84 5.01
C TYR A 389 -0.20 0.05 6.16
N GLY A 390 -0.96 0.08 7.27
CA GLY A 390 -0.63 0.91 8.43
C GLY A 390 0.75 0.59 9.00
N ARG A 391 1.07 -0.70 9.11
CA ARG A 391 2.39 -1.19 9.56
C ARG A 391 3.52 -0.75 8.62
N LEU A 392 3.34 -0.86 7.30
CA LEU A 392 4.32 -0.39 6.32
C LEU A 392 4.49 1.13 6.37
N LEU A 393 3.41 1.88 6.58
CA LEU A 393 3.46 3.33 6.75
C LEU A 393 4.24 3.72 8.01
N MET A 394 4.04 3.01 9.13
CA MET A 394 4.81 3.24 10.35
C MET A 394 6.30 2.92 10.15
N VAL A 395 6.63 1.85 9.42
CA VAL A 395 8.02 1.56 9.02
C VAL A 395 8.58 2.71 8.17
N LYS A 396 7.84 3.20 7.17
CA LYS A 396 8.25 4.34 6.32
C LYS A 396 8.54 5.58 7.16
N VAL A 397 7.67 5.91 8.13
CA VAL A 397 7.84 7.04 9.05
C VAL A 397 9.07 6.85 9.93
N ALA A 398 9.30 5.65 10.47
CA ALA A 398 10.47 5.35 11.29
C ALA A 398 11.79 5.49 10.51
N VAL A 399 11.84 4.96 9.28
CA VAL A 399 13.00 5.08 8.40
C VAL A 399 13.23 6.54 7.98
N ALA A 400 12.16 7.30 7.69
CA ALA A 400 12.27 8.74 7.41
C ALA A 400 12.78 9.53 8.63
N ALA A 401 12.37 9.18 9.85
CA ALA A 401 12.86 9.79 11.08
C ALA A 401 14.37 9.55 11.26
N VAL A 402 14.90 8.39 10.85
CA VAL A 402 16.35 8.13 10.81
C VAL A 402 17.06 9.08 9.84
N ALA A 403 16.53 9.29 8.64
CA ALA A 403 17.09 10.27 7.70
C ALA A 403 17.11 11.68 8.28
N VAL A 404 16.02 12.11 8.92
CA VAL A 404 15.93 13.41 9.60
C VAL A 404 16.93 13.51 10.76
N ALA A 405 17.12 12.45 11.54
CA ALA A 405 18.11 12.43 12.61
C ALA A 405 19.54 12.60 12.07
N ILE A 406 19.88 11.93 10.96
CA ILE A 406 21.16 12.11 10.27
C ILE A 406 21.29 13.55 9.75
N ALA A 407 20.25 14.10 9.12
CA ALA A 407 20.23 15.47 8.61
C ALA A 407 20.44 16.50 9.74
N CYS A 408 19.76 16.32 10.87
CA CYS A 408 19.90 17.16 12.07
C CYS A 408 21.32 17.05 12.65
N TRP A 409 21.88 15.84 12.74
CA TRP A 409 23.26 15.66 13.18
C TRP A 409 24.25 16.36 12.24
N ASN A 410 24.07 16.22 10.93
CA ASN A 410 24.87 16.89 9.92
C ASN A 410 24.82 18.41 10.13
N ARG A 411 23.61 18.98 10.23
CA ARG A 411 23.39 20.42 10.31
C ARG A 411 23.82 21.05 11.63
N PHE A 412 23.47 20.44 12.76
CA PHE A 412 23.63 21.07 14.07
C PHE A 412 24.87 20.59 14.84
N ALA A 413 25.45 19.45 14.47
CA ALA A 413 26.66 18.94 15.13
C ALA A 413 27.88 18.93 14.20
N LEU A 414 27.76 18.34 13.00
CA LEU A 414 28.92 18.11 12.13
C LEU A 414 29.39 19.37 11.40
N VAL A 415 28.47 20.15 10.82
CA VAL A 415 28.79 21.39 10.10
C VAL A 415 29.44 22.45 11.02
N PRO A 416 28.92 22.75 12.23
CA PRO A 416 29.59 23.67 13.15
C PRO A 416 30.99 23.21 13.54
N ARG A 417 31.17 21.93 13.90
CA ARG A 417 32.51 21.35 14.20
C ARG A 417 33.50 21.50 13.04
N LEU A 418 33.02 21.45 11.81
CA LEU A 418 33.83 21.66 10.61
C LEU A 418 34.23 23.12 10.38
N GLN A 419 33.35 24.05 10.76
CA GLN A 419 33.63 25.49 10.72
C GLN A 419 34.66 25.88 11.77
N ASP A 420 34.58 25.28 12.97
CA ASP A 420 35.47 25.56 14.10
C ASP A 420 36.85 24.87 13.98
N ALA A 421 36.96 23.79 13.20
CA ALA A 421 38.21 23.05 13.05
C ALA A 421 39.34 23.94 12.51
N SER A 422 40.46 24.05 13.22
CA SER A 422 41.59 24.89 12.80
C SER A 422 42.57 24.14 11.89
N ARG A 423 42.75 22.82 12.09
CA ARG A 423 43.75 22.03 11.35
C ARG A 423 43.20 21.49 10.03
N ARG A 424 44.03 21.55 8.96
CA ARG A 424 43.67 21.05 7.61
C ARG A 424 43.32 19.56 7.60
N ARG A 425 43.95 18.74 8.46
CA ARG A 425 43.68 17.30 8.61
C ARG A 425 42.28 17.05 9.20
N GLU A 426 41.91 17.77 10.24
CA GLU A 426 40.59 17.70 10.89
C GLU A 426 39.48 18.13 9.94
N ARG A 427 39.69 19.23 9.20
CA ARG A 427 38.74 19.69 8.16
C ARG A 427 38.53 18.63 7.07
N ARG A 428 39.60 17.97 6.60
CA ARG A 428 39.48 16.90 5.60
C ARG A 428 38.75 15.68 6.14
N ALA A 429 39.09 15.25 7.36
CA ALA A 429 38.43 14.12 8.00
C ALA A 429 36.93 14.38 8.22
N GLY A 430 36.57 15.57 8.71
CA GLY A 430 35.18 15.96 8.90
C GLY A 430 34.42 16.13 7.57
N ALA A 431 35.05 16.65 6.51
CA ALA A 431 34.43 16.76 5.20
C ALA A 431 34.18 15.37 4.57
N GLY A 432 35.11 14.43 4.77
CA GLY A 432 34.92 13.03 4.40
C GLY A 432 33.79 12.37 5.18
N LEU A 433 33.69 12.64 6.49
CA LEU A 433 32.57 12.17 7.31
C LEU A 433 31.24 12.75 6.82
N LEU A 434 31.18 14.06 6.54
CA LEU A 434 29.98 14.72 6.01
C LEU A 434 29.54 14.10 4.68
N GLY A 435 30.47 13.84 3.76
CA GLY A 435 30.14 13.15 2.50
C GLY A 435 29.57 11.75 2.72
N ARG A 436 30.10 10.99 3.70
CA ARG A 436 29.60 9.65 4.05
C ARG A 436 28.24 9.69 4.72
N THR A 437 28.00 10.65 5.61
CA THR A 437 26.70 10.78 6.30
C THR A 437 25.62 11.30 5.35
N THR A 438 25.94 12.21 4.43
CA THR A 438 25.03 12.63 3.34
C THR A 438 24.72 11.46 2.39
N ALA A 439 25.71 10.62 2.06
CA ALA A 439 25.47 9.41 1.28
C ALA A 439 24.60 8.39 2.04
N ALA A 440 24.81 8.23 3.35
CA ALA A 440 23.96 7.40 4.19
C ALA A 440 22.52 7.94 4.24
N GLU A 441 22.34 9.25 4.40
CA GLU A 441 21.02 9.92 4.35
C GLU A 441 20.30 9.64 3.03
N ALA A 442 20.98 9.79 1.89
CA ALA A 442 20.42 9.45 0.57
C ALA A 442 20.06 7.96 0.47
N GLY A 443 20.89 7.06 0.99
CA GLY A 443 20.60 5.62 1.03
C GLY A 443 19.37 5.28 1.87
N VAL A 444 19.18 5.96 3.01
CA VAL A 444 17.97 5.83 3.84
C VAL A 444 16.74 6.32 3.08
N LEU A 445 16.82 7.41 2.31
CA LEU A 445 15.70 7.86 1.47
C LEU A 445 15.35 6.87 0.35
N VAL A 446 16.35 6.20 -0.25
CA VAL A 446 16.09 5.11 -1.19
C VAL A 446 15.35 3.95 -0.51
N ALA A 447 15.66 3.65 0.75
CA ALA A 447 14.92 2.67 1.54
C ALA A 447 13.49 3.13 1.88
N VAL A 448 13.27 4.42 2.17
CA VAL A 448 11.92 5.01 2.31
C VAL A 448 11.11 4.79 1.03
N LEU A 449 11.72 5.00 -0.14
CA LEU A 449 11.06 4.73 -1.42
C LEU A 449 10.81 3.24 -1.63
N LEU A 450 11.71 2.35 -1.20
CA LEU A 450 11.48 0.91 -1.28
C LEU A 450 10.24 0.51 -0.50
N VAL A 451 10.14 0.93 0.77
CA VAL A 451 8.93 0.71 1.58
C VAL A 451 7.71 1.33 0.90
N THR A 452 7.86 2.49 0.25
CA THR A 452 6.76 3.14 -0.49
C THR A 452 6.30 2.31 -1.69
N GLY A 453 7.21 1.70 -2.46
CA GLY A 453 6.85 0.86 -3.60
C GLY A 453 6.00 -0.34 -3.21
N PHE A 454 6.24 -0.93 -2.04
CA PHE A 454 5.37 -1.97 -1.48
C PHE A 454 4.10 -1.42 -0.83
N LEU A 455 4.09 -0.15 -0.41
CA LEU A 455 2.94 0.47 0.24
C LEU A 455 1.88 0.94 -0.75
N VAL A 456 2.28 1.47 -1.91
CA VAL A 456 1.38 1.94 -2.98
C VAL A 456 0.46 0.83 -3.48
N ASP A 457 0.98 -0.39 -3.45
CA ASP A 457 0.41 -1.62 -3.95
C ASP A 457 -0.43 -2.39 -2.89
N ARG A 458 -0.70 -1.78 -1.73
CA ARG A 458 -1.39 -2.42 -0.60
C ARG A 458 -2.63 -1.64 -0.20
N SER A 459 -3.69 -2.38 0.11
CA SER A 459 -4.90 -1.79 0.64
C SER A 459 -4.71 -1.28 2.08
N PRO A 460 -5.14 -0.04 2.38
CA PRO A 460 -5.27 0.49 3.74
C PRO A 460 -6.39 -0.19 4.52
N GLU A 461 -7.32 -0.90 3.90
CA GLU A 461 -8.46 -1.49 4.58
C GLU A 461 -8.13 -2.87 5.17
N ARG A 462 -8.93 -3.29 6.15
CA ARG A 462 -8.89 -4.68 6.62
C ARG A 462 -9.46 -5.53 5.49
N GLU A 463 -8.87 -6.71 5.25
CA GLU A 463 -9.54 -7.72 4.43
C GLU A 463 -10.98 -7.84 4.93
N PRO A 464 -11.98 -7.93 4.02
CA PRO A 464 -13.35 -8.03 4.45
C PRO A 464 -13.46 -9.21 5.41
N GLU A 465 -13.63 -8.91 6.70
CA GLU A 465 -14.57 -9.67 7.51
C GLU A 465 -15.87 -9.47 6.76
N VAL A 466 -16.13 -10.37 5.80
CA VAL A 466 -17.50 -10.68 5.43
C VAL A 466 -18.17 -10.83 6.77
N PRO A 467 -19.20 -10.01 7.09
CA PRO A 467 -19.99 -10.28 8.26
C PRO A 467 -20.68 -11.60 7.94
N VAL A 468 -19.99 -12.70 8.24
CA VAL A 468 -20.60 -13.81 8.91
C VAL A 468 -21.21 -13.11 10.10
N VAL A 469 -22.49 -12.78 10.01
CA VAL A 469 -23.27 -12.43 11.20
C VAL A 469 -22.81 -13.44 12.21
N ALA A 470 -22.14 -12.98 13.28
CA ALA A 470 -21.72 -13.85 14.36
C ALA A 470 -23.00 -14.27 15.08
N THR A 471 -23.79 -15.11 14.42
CA THR A 471 -24.75 -15.98 15.05
C THR A 471 -23.92 -16.96 15.84
N GLU A 472 -24.19 -17.03 17.15
CA GLU A 472 -23.58 -18.03 18.01
C GLU A 472 -23.70 -19.39 17.30
N PRO A 473 -22.60 -20.14 17.19
CA PRO A 473 -22.64 -21.41 16.48
C PRO A 473 -23.67 -22.31 17.17
N VAL A 474 -24.37 -23.10 16.37
CA VAL A 474 -25.36 -24.04 16.91
C VAL A 474 -24.60 -25.22 17.45
N VAL A 475 -24.73 -25.45 18.75
CA VAL A 475 -24.05 -26.53 19.47
C VAL A 475 -25.08 -27.47 20.05
N ASP A 476 -24.91 -28.75 19.77
CA ASP A 476 -25.62 -29.81 20.46
C ASP A 476 -24.63 -30.84 21.00
N THR A 477 -25.01 -31.50 22.10
CA THR A 477 -24.17 -32.46 22.80
C THR A 477 -24.97 -33.67 23.21
N THR A 478 -24.39 -34.85 22.99
CA THR A 478 -24.98 -36.13 23.39
C THR A 478 -23.91 -37.06 23.94
N ARG A 479 -24.29 -38.11 24.64
CA ARG A 479 -23.36 -39.09 25.21
C ARG A 479 -23.56 -40.48 24.64
N VAL A 480 -22.44 -41.09 24.28
CA VAL A 480 -22.36 -42.45 23.75
C VAL A 480 -21.37 -43.23 24.61
N GLY A 481 -21.91 -44.01 25.57
CA GLY A 481 -21.09 -44.64 26.60
C GLY A 481 -20.39 -43.59 27.47
N ASP A 482 -19.07 -43.68 27.56
CA ASP A 482 -18.21 -42.74 28.31
C ASP A 482 -17.70 -41.56 27.46
N ILE A 483 -18.12 -41.47 26.18
CA ILE A 483 -17.71 -40.41 25.26
C ILE A 483 -18.85 -39.40 25.09
N GLU A 484 -18.55 -38.13 25.34
CA GLU A 484 -19.40 -36.99 24.99
C GLU A 484 -19.08 -36.55 23.56
N VAL A 485 -20.12 -36.45 22.75
CA VAL A 485 -20.08 -36.04 21.35
C VAL A 485 -20.67 -34.65 21.26
N ARG A 486 -19.84 -33.66 20.92
CA ARG A 486 -20.26 -32.28 20.72
C ARG A 486 -20.22 -31.95 19.24
N ALA A 487 -21.35 -31.58 18.66
CA ALA A 487 -21.42 -31.07 17.29
C ALA A 487 -21.60 -29.56 17.31
N THR A 488 -20.86 -28.86 16.46
CA THR A 488 -20.91 -27.40 16.28
C THR A 488 -21.12 -27.09 14.81
N LEU A 489 -22.16 -26.33 14.47
CA LEU A 489 -22.44 -25.86 13.12
C LEU A 489 -22.21 -24.36 13.02
N ALA A 490 -21.32 -23.96 12.11
CA ALA A 490 -20.94 -22.56 11.94
C ALA A 490 -20.64 -22.19 10.47
N PRO A 491 -21.16 -21.04 9.97
CA PRO A 491 -22.23 -20.25 10.60
C PRO A 491 -23.57 -21.00 10.60
N PRO A 492 -24.48 -20.75 11.55
CA PRO A 492 -25.85 -21.28 11.50
C PRO A 492 -26.68 -20.44 10.53
N THR A 493 -26.41 -20.61 9.25
CA THR A 493 -27.15 -20.00 8.14
C THR A 493 -27.40 -21.06 7.09
N THR A 494 -28.35 -20.80 6.21
CA THR A 494 -28.42 -21.49 4.92
C THR A 494 -27.17 -21.18 4.09
N GLY A 495 -26.80 -22.08 3.18
CA GLY A 495 -25.57 -22.01 2.38
C GLY A 495 -24.39 -22.79 2.99
N PRO A 496 -23.14 -22.44 2.63
CA PRO A 496 -21.96 -23.16 3.10
C PRO A 496 -21.77 -23.05 4.62
N VAL A 497 -21.67 -24.21 5.28
CA VAL A 497 -21.42 -24.35 6.72
C VAL A 497 -20.28 -25.32 6.98
N THR A 498 -19.65 -25.19 8.13
CA THR A 498 -18.71 -26.20 8.65
C THR A 498 -19.33 -26.85 9.88
N ILE A 499 -19.41 -28.18 9.86
CA ILE A 499 -19.78 -28.99 11.02
C ILE A 499 -18.51 -29.50 11.67
N THR A 500 -18.34 -29.23 12.96
CA THR A 500 -17.23 -29.72 13.77
C THR A 500 -17.77 -30.68 14.83
N VAL A 501 -17.21 -31.89 14.91
CA VAL A 501 -17.54 -32.91 15.91
C VAL A 501 -16.33 -33.12 16.82
N GLU A 502 -16.52 -32.86 18.11
CA GLU A 502 -15.55 -33.14 19.17
C GLU A 502 -16.00 -34.38 19.95
N LEU A 503 -15.06 -35.28 20.20
CA LEU A 503 -15.20 -36.45 21.04
C LEU A 503 -14.43 -36.22 22.33
N LEU A 504 -15.11 -36.25 23.46
CA LEU A 504 -14.57 -35.92 24.77
C LEU A 504 -14.77 -37.09 25.73
N ASP A 505 -13.79 -37.37 26.58
CA ASP A 505 -13.92 -38.34 27.67
C ASP A 505 -14.67 -37.76 28.89
N ALA A 506 -14.80 -38.56 29.95
CA ALA A 506 -15.47 -38.17 31.19
C ALA A 506 -14.79 -37.00 31.93
N ASP A 507 -13.51 -36.74 31.69
CA ASP A 507 -12.74 -35.63 32.23
C ASP A 507 -12.76 -34.39 31.31
N GLY A 508 -13.49 -34.47 30.19
CA GLY A 508 -13.61 -33.42 29.18
C GLY A 508 -12.37 -33.25 28.32
N GLN A 509 -11.48 -34.24 28.28
CA GLN A 509 -10.31 -34.24 27.40
C GLN A 509 -10.66 -34.87 26.04
N PRO A 510 -10.02 -34.43 24.94
CA PRO A 510 -10.26 -35.02 23.63
C PRO A 510 -9.89 -36.51 23.61
N THR A 511 -10.80 -37.34 23.09
CA THR A 511 -10.63 -38.80 22.96
C THR A 511 -10.92 -39.25 21.54
N GLU A 512 -10.43 -40.42 21.15
CA GLU A 512 -10.63 -40.97 19.80
C GLU A 512 -11.35 -42.33 19.87
N GLY A 513 -12.10 -42.64 18.81
CA GLY A 513 -12.63 -43.98 18.59
C GLY A 513 -11.58 -44.91 17.98
N TRP A 514 -12.01 -46.14 17.65
CA TRP A 514 -11.23 -47.11 16.88
C TRP A 514 -10.88 -46.59 15.47
N SER A 515 -11.76 -45.77 14.88
CA SER A 515 -11.51 -45.05 13.64
C SER A 515 -12.32 -43.75 13.60
N ALA A 516 -12.05 -42.91 12.60
CA ALA A 516 -12.81 -41.68 12.39
C ALA A 516 -14.34 -41.95 12.34
N PRO A 517 -15.16 -41.05 12.92
CA PRO A 517 -16.61 -41.15 12.84
C PRO A 517 -17.10 -40.96 11.41
N SER A 518 -18.18 -41.65 11.04
CA SER A 518 -18.93 -41.29 9.83
C SER A 518 -20.05 -40.34 10.20
N LEU A 519 -20.16 -39.25 9.44
CA LEU A 519 -21.13 -38.19 9.65
C LEU A 519 -22.15 -38.23 8.52
N ARG A 520 -23.44 -38.16 8.84
CA ARG A 520 -24.51 -38.04 7.85
C ARG A 520 -25.48 -36.95 8.28
N LEU A 521 -25.91 -36.12 7.33
CA LEU A 521 -26.75 -34.95 7.64
C LEU A 521 -28.06 -35.02 6.87
N SER A 522 -29.19 -34.82 7.57
CA SER A 522 -30.53 -34.81 6.97
C SER A 522 -31.45 -33.83 7.70
N ASP A 523 -32.55 -33.43 7.09
CA ASP A 523 -33.60 -32.61 7.73
C ASP A 523 -34.62 -33.46 8.54
N GLY A 524 -34.43 -34.79 8.56
CA GLY A 524 -35.31 -35.72 9.25
C GLY A 524 -36.68 -35.92 8.60
N ALA A 525 -36.93 -35.37 7.42
CA ALA A 525 -38.17 -35.44 6.66
C ALA A 525 -37.94 -36.02 5.25
N GLU A 526 -37.46 -35.22 4.30
CA GLU A 526 -37.32 -35.61 2.88
C GLU A 526 -35.91 -35.43 2.34
N LEU A 527 -35.10 -34.53 2.93
CA LEU A 527 -33.79 -34.16 2.42
C LEU A 527 -32.66 -34.80 3.22
N ASP A 528 -31.84 -35.60 2.54
CA ASP A 528 -30.68 -36.30 3.10
C ASP A 528 -29.45 -35.97 2.27
N LEU A 529 -28.50 -35.24 2.86
CA LEU A 529 -27.24 -34.85 2.23
C LEU A 529 -26.22 -36.00 2.22
N GLY A 530 -26.57 -37.15 2.80
CA GLY A 530 -25.71 -38.33 2.79
C GLY A 530 -24.47 -38.16 3.67
N ASP A 531 -23.47 -39.00 3.38
CA ASP A 531 -22.23 -39.05 4.16
C ASP A 531 -21.37 -37.81 3.90
N LEU A 532 -21.01 -37.10 4.97
CA LEU A 532 -20.13 -35.95 4.90
C LEU A 532 -18.66 -36.38 5.01
N PRO A 533 -17.74 -35.77 4.23
CA PRO A 533 -16.31 -36.09 4.26
C PRO A 533 -15.64 -35.52 5.52
N ALA A 534 -15.72 -36.26 6.61
CA ALA A 534 -15.12 -35.88 7.89
C ALA A 534 -13.58 -35.95 7.83
N THR A 535 -12.93 -34.81 8.07
CA THR A 535 -11.47 -34.69 8.13
C THR A 535 -11.02 -34.43 9.56
N SER A 536 -10.03 -35.18 10.05
CA SER A 536 -9.46 -34.93 11.39
C SER A 536 -8.73 -33.59 11.44
N ARG A 537 -8.96 -32.82 12.50
CA ARG A 537 -8.31 -31.52 12.77
C ARG A 537 -7.36 -31.57 13.98
N GLY A 538 -7.39 -32.67 14.73
CA GLY A 538 -6.63 -32.90 15.94
C GLY A 538 -7.21 -34.09 16.71
N PRO A 539 -6.62 -34.48 17.85
CA PRO A 539 -7.11 -35.57 18.67
C PRO A 539 -8.59 -35.37 19.01
N GLY A 540 -9.44 -36.33 18.64
CA GLY A 540 -10.88 -36.30 18.92
C GLY A 540 -11.68 -35.21 18.20
N VAL A 541 -11.11 -34.46 17.27
CA VAL A 541 -11.80 -33.37 16.56
C VAL A 541 -11.86 -33.64 15.07
N TYR A 542 -13.08 -33.64 14.53
CA TYR A 542 -13.38 -33.88 13.12
C TYR A 542 -14.18 -32.73 12.54
N SER A 543 -13.90 -32.35 11.30
CA SER A 543 -14.58 -31.26 10.61
C SER A 543 -15.05 -31.72 9.24
N ALA A 544 -16.29 -31.37 8.89
CA ALA A 544 -16.88 -31.66 7.59
C ALA A 544 -17.55 -30.39 7.04
N PRO A 545 -17.19 -29.95 5.82
CA PRO A 545 -17.96 -28.92 5.13
C PRO A 545 -19.31 -29.50 4.69
N ALA A 546 -20.36 -28.68 4.74
CA ALA A 546 -21.67 -28.99 4.21
C ALA A 546 -22.29 -27.74 3.60
N VAL A 547 -23.31 -27.89 2.76
CA VAL A 547 -24.10 -26.78 2.23
C VAL A 547 -25.55 -27.04 2.61
N LEU A 548 -26.14 -26.15 3.40
CA LEU A 548 -27.51 -26.29 3.86
C LEU A 548 -28.47 -25.55 2.92
N PRO A 549 -29.34 -26.26 2.19
CA PRO A 549 -30.27 -25.61 1.26
C PRO A 549 -31.45 -24.94 1.97
N SER A 550 -31.74 -25.23 3.24
CA SER A 550 -32.86 -24.64 3.97
C SER A 550 -32.57 -24.45 5.46
N GLY A 551 -33.25 -23.47 6.05
CA GLY A 551 -33.36 -23.34 7.50
C GLY A 551 -34.28 -24.44 8.06
N GLY A 552 -34.30 -24.61 9.38
CA GLY A 552 -35.04 -25.66 10.08
C GLY A 552 -34.13 -26.57 10.90
N GLU A 553 -34.71 -27.66 11.41
CA GLU A 553 -34.00 -28.63 12.25
C GLU A 553 -33.19 -29.61 11.40
N TRP A 554 -31.86 -29.57 11.53
CA TRP A 554 -30.98 -30.53 10.87
C TRP A 554 -30.53 -31.61 11.85
N ARG A 555 -30.59 -32.87 11.43
CA ARG A 555 -30.16 -34.05 12.18
C ARG A 555 -28.81 -34.52 11.68
N LEU A 556 -27.78 -34.32 12.49
CA LEU A 556 -26.46 -34.88 12.29
C LEU A 556 -26.39 -36.26 12.95
N GLN A 557 -26.39 -37.30 12.13
CA GLN A 557 -26.12 -38.66 12.57
C GLN A 557 -24.60 -38.89 12.63
N VAL A 558 -24.10 -39.21 13.82
CA VAL A 558 -22.70 -39.53 14.09
C VAL A 558 -22.61 -41.01 14.42
N SER A 559 -21.95 -41.79 13.56
CA SER A 559 -21.62 -43.19 13.84
C SER A 559 -20.20 -43.26 14.36
N LEU A 560 -20.03 -43.81 15.56
CA LEU A 560 -18.76 -43.84 16.29
C LEU A 560 -18.24 -45.26 16.39
N PRO A 561 -17.22 -45.65 15.60
CA PRO A 561 -16.56 -46.93 15.77
C PRO A 561 -15.75 -46.91 17.07
N LEU A 562 -16.22 -47.61 18.10
CA LEU A 562 -15.51 -47.77 19.38
C LEU A 562 -14.65 -49.04 19.40
N SER A 563 -15.02 -50.04 18.60
CA SER A 563 -14.23 -51.25 18.35
C SER A 563 -14.53 -51.83 16.97
N GLU A 564 -13.90 -52.95 16.61
CA GLU A 564 -14.21 -53.71 15.39
C GLU A 564 -15.70 -54.13 15.34
N PHE A 565 -16.35 -54.33 16.49
CA PHE A 565 -17.71 -54.86 16.60
C PHE A 565 -18.74 -53.85 17.10
N GLU A 566 -18.30 -52.69 17.62
CA GLU A 566 -19.17 -51.71 18.27
C GLU A 566 -19.13 -50.38 17.52
N ARG A 567 -20.29 -49.99 16.98
CA ARG A 567 -20.49 -48.76 16.20
C ARG A 567 -21.79 -48.06 16.61
N PRO A 568 -21.88 -47.56 17.85
CA PRO A 568 -23.04 -46.79 18.26
C PRO A 568 -23.27 -45.59 17.35
N VAL A 569 -24.54 -45.32 17.11
CA VAL A 569 -25.00 -44.19 16.32
C VAL A 569 -25.74 -43.26 17.25
N THR A 570 -25.41 -41.98 17.19
CA THR A 570 -26.16 -40.92 17.87
C THR A 570 -26.61 -39.88 16.87
N VAL A 571 -27.65 -39.15 17.21
CA VAL A 571 -28.18 -38.05 16.41
C VAL A 571 -28.10 -36.78 17.23
N LEU A 572 -27.62 -35.70 16.63
CA LEU A 572 -27.60 -34.36 17.19
C LEU A 572 -28.52 -33.45 16.37
N GLU A 573 -29.23 -32.55 17.04
CA GLU A 573 -30.16 -31.60 16.42
C GLU A 573 -29.50 -30.22 16.31
N LEU A 574 -29.42 -29.71 15.10
CA LEU A 574 -28.73 -28.48 14.74
C LEU A 574 -29.78 -27.51 14.12
N PRO A 575 -30.50 -26.72 14.94
CA PRO A 575 -31.45 -25.73 14.46
C PRO A 575 -30.77 -24.65 13.63
N VAL A 576 -31.23 -24.43 12.40
CA VAL A 576 -30.72 -23.38 11.51
C VAL A 576 -31.82 -22.34 11.29
N PRO A 577 -31.56 -21.04 11.52
CA PRO A 577 -32.55 -19.96 11.44
C PRO A 577 -33.30 -19.82 10.12
#